data_AF-A0A7Y2C3Y7-F1
#
_entry.id   AF-A0A7Y2C3Y7-F1
#
_cell.length_a   1.000
_cell.length_b   1.000
_cell.length_c   1.000
_cell.angle_alpha   90.00
_cell.angle_beta   90.00
_cell.angle_gamma   90.00
#
_symmetry.space_group_name_H-M   'P 1'
#
loop_
_entity.id
_entity.type
_entity.pdbx_description
1 polymer ?
#
loop_
_entity_poly.entity_id
_entity_poly.type
_entity_poly.pdbx_seq_one_letter_code
_entity_poly.pdbx_strand_id
1 'polypeptide(L)'
;MLSNLLGRLLYILAVLSFSNSAFSFSNSSLVENLQVQLLEIGVRLSWEAPQEDFALAYIIEKSEDRINYQVLTQIEADATIKEQGYDYLDLGTSKELSYYRLTIVFKDGEMASLEPVAGFSKPGANFQINRFTGGEDSKDVVLDMSFLTGGLLHYSVERLDG
;
A
#
# COMPACT_ATOMS: atom_id res chain seq x y z
N MET A 1 77.45 22.22 -11.69
CA MET A 1 76.59 23.04 -12.56
C MET A 1 75.24 22.34 -12.61
N LEU A 2 74.32 22.75 -11.75
CA LEU A 2 73.21 23.65 -12.10
C LEU A 2 72.22 22.99 -13.07
N SER A 3 71.10 22.51 -12.52
CA SER A 3 69.75 23.05 -12.81
C SER A 3 69.03 22.17 -13.86
N ASN A 4 67.74 21.90 -13.84
CA ASN A 4 66.65 22.38 -13.02
C ASN A 4 65.37 21.59 -13.41
N LEU A 5 64.41 21.58 -12.49
CA LEU A 5 62.96 21.66 -12.74
C LEU A 5 62.19 20.43 -13.25
N LEU A 6 61.47 19.83 -12.29
CA LEU A 6 60.00 19.66 -12.29
C LEU A 6 59.36 18.90 -13.46
N GLY A 7 58.96 17.65 -13.18
CA GLY A 7 58.00 16.90 -13.97
C GLY A 7 57.08 16.06 -13.08
N ARG A 8 56.42 16.68 -12.11
CA ARG A 8 55.29 16.07 -11.38
C ARG A 8 54.17 15.77 -12.37
N LEU A 9 53.95 14.50 -12.70
CA LEU A 9 52.69 14.08 -13.32
C LEU A 9 51.82 13.43 -12.25
N LEU A 10 51.09 14.26 -11.52
CA LEU A 10 49.96 13.84 -10.71
C LEU A 10 48.82 13.46 -11.68
N TYR A 11 48.43 12.20 -11.73
CA TYR A 11 47.17 11.81 -12.36
C TYR A 11 46.03 12.24 -11.42
N ILE A 12 45.43 13.40 -11.69
CA ILE A 12 44.16 13.80 -11.07
C ILE A 12 43.05 13.07 -11.81
N LEU A 13 42.53 12.00 -11.19
CA LEU A 13 41.29 11.35 -11.61
C LEU A 13 40.14 12.28 -11.16
N ALA A 14 39.67 13.13 -12.07
CA ALA A 14 38.46 13.91 -11.83
C ALA A 14 37.24 12.97 -11.92
N VAL A 15 36.74 12.54 -10.76
CA VAL A 15 35.43 11.87 -10.69
C VAL A 15 34.38 12.95 -10.90
N LEU A 16 33.74 12.94 -12.07
CA LEU A 16 32.50 13.68 -12.33
C LEU A 16 31.41 13.10 -11.43
N SER A 17 31.19 13.72 -10.28
CA SER A 17 29.98 13.50 -9.51
C SER A 17 28.81 14.12 -10.28
N PHE A 18 28.14 13.32 -11.09
CA PHE A 18 26.77 13.61 -11.49
C PHE A 18 25.93 13.56 -10.21
N SER A 19 25.60 14.74 -9.68
CA SER A 19 24.53 14.83 -8.69
C SER A 19 23.22 14.49 -9.41
N ASN A 20 22.74 13.25 -9.24
CA ASN A 20 21.34 12.94 -9.47
C ASN A 20 20.54 13.74 -8.45
N SER A 21 19.95 14.84 -8.89
CA SER A 21 18.89 15.51 -8.14
C SER A 21 17.71 14.56 -8.13
N ALA A 22 17.58 13.75 -7.08
CA ALA A 22 16.33 13.09 -6.77
C ALA A 22 15.32 14.20 -6.45
N PHE A 23 14.38 14.44 -7.35
CA PHE A 23 13.23 15.28 -7.05
C PHE A 23 12.39 14.52 -6.04
N SER A 24 12.41 14.95 -4.78
CA SER A 24 11.45 14.45 -3.79
C SER A 24 10.14 15.19 -4.03
N PHE A 25 9.22 14.55 -4.73
CA PHE A 25 7.83 14.97 -4.72
C PHE A 25 7.23 14.55 -3.38
N SER A 26 6.49 15.44 -2.74
CA SER A 26 5.62 15.02 -1.64
C SER A 26 4.55 14.12 -2.26
N ASN A 27 4.64 12.81 -2.04
CA ASN A 27 3.65 11.86 -2.59
C ASN A 27 2.21 12.17 -2.13
N SER A 28 2.03 13.05 -1.13
CA SER A 28 0.73 13.55 -0.67
C SER A 28 -0.09 14.30 -1.72
N SER A 29 0.49 14.69 -2.86
CA SER A 29 -0.28 15.31 -3.97
C SER A 29 -0.70 14.32 -5.05
N LEU A 30 -0.20 13.08 -4.99
CA LEU A 30 -0.53 12.01 -5.94
C LEU A 30 -1.70 11.15 -5.44
N VAL A 31 -1.88 11.14 -4.12
CA VAL A 31 -2.95 10.45 -3.42
C VAL A 31 -3.47 11.37 -2.33
N GLU A 32 -4.78 11.52 -2.29
CA GLU A 32 -5.50 12.31 -1.30
C GLU A 32 -6.37 11.40 -0.43
N ASN A 33 -6.76 11.92 0.73
CA ASN A 33 -7.73 11.29 1.63
C ASN A 33 -7.45 9.80 1.95
N LEU A 34 -6.16 9.41 2.05
CA LEU A 34 -5.81 8.08 2.53
C LEU A 34 -6.32 7.91 3.97
N GLN A 35 -7.32 7.06 4.14
CA GLN A 35 -7.99 6.80 5.40
C GLN A 35 -7.95 5.31 5.72
N VAL A 36 -7.88 5.05 7.02
CA VAL A 36 -7.99 3.72 7.59
C VAL A 36 -9.18 3.70 8.53
N GLN A 37 -10.18 2.91 8.19
CA GLN A 37 -11.40 2.74 8.96
C GLN A 37 -11.45 1.34 9.57
N LEU A 38 -11.64 1.28 10.89
CA LEU A 38 -11.92 0.02 11.56
C LEU A 38 -13.37 -0.39 11.33
N LEU A 39 -13.57 -1.61 10.85
CA LEU A 39 -14.86 -2.29 10.72
C LEU A 39 -14.91 -3.50 11.66
N GLU A 40 -16.10 -4.04 11.92
CA GLU A 40 -16.23 -5.25 12.76
C GLU A 40 -15.52 -6.47 12.17
N ILE A 41 -15.44 -6.52 10.84
CA ILE A 41 -14.90 -7.66 10.09
C ILE A 41 -13.45 -7.45 9.62
N GLY A 42 -12.84 -6.29 9.89
CA GLY A 42 -11.51 -5.99 9.37
C GLY A 42 -11.18 -4.50 9.35
N VAL A 43 -10.17 -4.15 8.55
CA VAL A 43 -9.71 -2.78 8.38
C VAL A 43 -9.91 -2.37 6.93
N ARG A 44 -10.70 -1.32 6.69
CA ARG A 44 -10.89 -0.72 5.37
C ARG A 44 -9.86 0.37 5.15
N LEU A 45 -9.20 0.31 4.00
CA LEU A 45 -8.37 1.38 3.47
C LEU A 45 -9.13 2.03 2.32
N SER A 46 -9.12 3.35 2.27
CA SER A 46 -9.71 4.10 1.16
C SER A 46 -8.83 5.29 0.83
N TRP A 47 -8.71 5.60 -0.46
CA TRP A 47 -7.94 6.75 -0.94
C TRP A 47 -8.51 7.25 -2.26
N GLU A 48 -8.15 8.49 -2.57
CA GLU A 48 -8.51 9.16 -3.81
C GLU A 48 -7.23 9.47 -4.59
N ALA A 49 -7.27 9.27 -5.91
CA ALA A 49 -6.21 9.62 -6.83
C ALA A 49 -6.75 10.69 -7.79
N PRO A 50 -6.46 11.99 -7.56
CA PRO A 50 -6.99 13.08 -8.39
C PRO A 50 -6.60 12.96 -9.87
N GLN A 51 -5.42 12.41 -10.11
CA GLN A 51 -4.88 12.04 -11.42
C GLN A 51 -3.89 10.91 -11.21
N GLU A 52 -3.88 9.94 -12.13
CA GLU A 52 -3.07 8.72 -12.00
C GLU A 52 -2.57 8.18 -13.35
N ASP A 53 -2.54 9.01 -14.39
CA ASP A 53 -1.99 8.65 -15.70
C ASP A 53 -0.49 8.30 -15.67
N PHE A 54 0.20 8.61 -14.57
CA PHE A 54 1.57 8.20 -14.26
C PHE A 54 1.67 6.82 -13.58
N ALA A 55 0.58 6.33 -12.97
CA ALA A 55 0.57 5.11 -12.18
C ALA A 55 0.27 3.88 -13.05
N LEU A 56 0.87 2.75 -12.67
CA LEU A 56 0.50 1.41 -13.13
C LEU A 56 -0.36 0.70 -12.10
N ALA A 57 -0.02 0.85 -10.83
CA ALA A 57 -0.69 0.14 -9.75
C ALA A 57 -0.44 0.80 -8.39
N TYR A 58 -1.29 0.42 -7.44
CA TYR A 58 -1.15 0.69 -6.03
C TYR A 58 -0.90 -0.61 -5.28
N ILE A 59 0.18 -0.68 -4.51
CA ILE A 59 0.51 -1.79 -3.63
C ILE A 59 0.08 -1.39 -2.22
N ILE A 60 -0.72 -2.24 -1.60
CA ILE A 60 -1.13 -2.08 -0.21
C ILE A 60 -0.24 -2.97 0.64
N GLU A 61 0.39 -2.37 1.64
CA GLU A 61 1.30 -3.07 2.51
C GLU A 61 0.91 -2.89 3.98
N LYS A 62 1.20 -3.91 4.77
CA LYS A 62 0.90 -3.96 6.21
C LYS A 62 2.13 -4.31 7.03
N SER A 63 2.25 -3.70 8.19
CA SER A 63 3.29 -3.98 9.17
C SER A 63 2.70 -4.06 10.58
N GLU A 64 3.25 -4.94 11.42
CA GLU A 64 2.94 -4.98 12.85
C GLU A 64 3.90 -4.11 13.69
N ASP A 65 5.05 -3.72 13.12
CA ASP A 65 6.16 -3.06 13.83
C ASP A 65 6.59 -1.71 13.22
N ARG A 66 5.88 -1.23 12.18
CA ARG A 66 6.22 -0.06 11.34
C ARG A 66 7.50 -0.19 10.53
N ILE A 67 8.19 -1.31 10.57
CA ILE A 67 9.51 -1.50 9.96
C ILE A 67 9.40 -2.52 8.83
N ASN A 68 8.86 -3.69 9.12
CA ASN A 68 8.73 -4.79 8.20
C ASN A 68 7.33 -4.79 7.59
N TYR A 69 7.25 -4.39 6.32
CA TYR A 69 6.01 -4.33 5.56
C TYR A 69 5.86 -5.56 4.67
N GLN A 70 4.68 -6.17 4.69
CA GLN A 70 4.28 -7.27 3.83
C GLN A 70 3.24 -6.78 2.84
N VAL A 71 3.36 -7.19 1.59
CA VAL A 71 2.36 -6.90 0.56
C VAL A 71 1.08 -7.67 0.87
N LEU A 72 -0.03 -6.94 0.99
CA LEU A 72 -1.37 -7.52 1.10
C LEU A 72 -1.96 -7.77 -0.28
N THR A 73 -1.90 -6.76 -1.14
CA THR A 73 -2.44 -6.83 -2.50
C THR A 73 -1.82 -5.76 -3.41
N GLN A 74 -2.07 -5.90 -4.70
CA GLN A 74 -1.81 -4.91 -5.72
C GLN A 74 -3.11 -4.63 -6.48
N ILE A 75 -3.46 -3.35 -6.64
CA ILE A 75 -4.62 -2.89 -7.41
C ILE A 75 -4.08 -2.17 -8.64
N GLU A 76 -4.49 -2.60 -9.83
CA GLU A 76 -4.14 -1.90 -11.07
C GLU A 76 -4.79 -0.51 -11.08
N ALA A 77 -4.04 0.50 -11.51
CA ALA A 77 -4.57 1.84 -11.70
C ALA A 77 -5.34 1.91 -13.04
N ASP A 78 -6.41 2.69 -13.09
CA ASP A 78 -7.13 2.98 -14.34
C ASP A 78 -6.31 3.87 -15.30
N ALA A 79 -5.21 4.44 -14.78
CA ALA A 79 -4.20 5.16 -15.54
C ALA A 79 -4.77 6.36 -16.32
N THR A 80 -5.63 7.13 -15.65
CA THR A 80 -6.42 8.23 -16.20
C THR A 80 -6.08 9.58 -15.58
N ILE A 81 -6.47 10.67 -16.25
CA ILE A 81 -6.38 12.04 -15.73
C ILE A 81 -7.61 12.47 -14.93
N LYS A 82 -8.58 11.57 -14.78
CA LYS A 82 -9.77 11.79 -13.95
C LYS A 82 -9.51 11.29 -12.54
N GLU A 83 -10.17 11.92 -11.59
CA GLU A 83 -10.17 11.46 -10.21
C GLU A 83 -10.73 10.05 -10.10
N GLN A 84 -10.06 9.21 -9.31
CA GLN A 84 -10.46 7.84 -9.01
C GLN A 84 -10.50 7.60 -7.51
N GLY A 85 -11.50 6.84 -7.08
CA GLY A 85 -11.65 6.39 -5.70
C GLY A 85 -11.38 4.90 -5.61
N TYR A 86 -10.60 4.50 -4.61
CA TYR A 86 -10.26 3.11 -4.38
C TYR A 86 -10.57 2.70 -2.95
N ASP A 87 -10.89 1.42 -2.79
CA ASP A 87 -11.06 0.81 -1.48
C ASP A 87 -10.52 -0.62 -1.42
N TYR A 88 -10.06 -0.98 -0.23
CA TYR A 88 -9.57 -2.31 0.07
C TYR A 88 -9.94 -2.70 1.49
N LEU A 89 -10.33 -3.96 1.69
CA LEU A 89 -10.71 -4.49 2.99
C LEU A 89 -9.73 -5.58 3.42
N ASP A 90 -8.94 -5.30 4.45
CA ASP A 90 -8.11 -6.30 5.13
C ASP A 90 -8.95 -7.06 6.18
N LEU A 91 -9.34 -8.28 5.82
CA LEU A 91 -10.11 -9.21 6.65
C LEU A 91 -9.26 -10.03 7.63
N GLY A 92 -7.93 -9.97 7.52
CA GLY A 92 -6.98 -10.82 8.25
C GLY A 92 -6.37 -10.18 9.51
N THR A 93 -6.91 -9.07 10.01
CA THR A 93 -6.31 -8.39 11.16
C THR A 93 -6.67 -9.05 12.49
N SER A 94 -5.77 -9.89 13.00
CA SER A 94 -5.85 -10.48 14.34
C SER A 94 -5.19 -9.63 15.45
N LYS A 95 -4.47 -8.56 15.08
CA LYS A 95 -3.70 -7.71 16.00
C LYS A 95 -4.39 -6.38 16.24
N GLU A 96 -4.40 -5.96 17.50
CA GLU A 96 -5.02 -4.72 17.97
C GLU A 96 -4.46 -3.45 17.28
N LEU A 97 -3.22 -3.51 16.79
CA LEU A 97 -2.59 -2.42 16.04
C LEU A 97 -1.83 -2.99 14.84
N SER A 98 -2.05 -2.37 13.69
CA SER A 98 -1.31 -2.60 12.45
C SER A 98 -1.05 -1.26 11.76
N TYR A 99 -0.06 -1.23 10.88
CA TYR A 99 0.34 -0.05 10.13
C TYR A 99 0.20 -0.35 8.66
N TYR A 100 -0.47 0.53 7.95
CA TYR A 100 -0.73 0.39 6.53
C TYR A 100 -0.01 1.48 5.78
N ARG A 101 0.51 1.16 4.61
CA ARG A 101 0.99 2.15 3.67
C ARG A 101 0.57 1.79 2.26
N LEU A 102 0.47 2.82 1.44
CA LEU A 102 0.24 2.70 0.02
C LEU A 102 1.56 2.96 -0.70
N THR A 103 1.91 2.10 -1.65
CA THR A 103 3.07 2.29 -2.53
C THR A 103 2.58 2.41 -3.96
N ILE A 104 2.93 3.50 -4.62
CA ILE A 104 2.59 3.74 -6.02
C ILE A 104 3.66 3.08 -6.88
N VAL A 105 3.25 2.32 -7.89
CA VAL A 105 4.12 1.82 -8.96
C VAL A 105 3.94 2.72 -10.16
N PHE A 106 5.00 3.39 -10.60
CA PHE A 106 4.96 4.29 -11.75
C PHE A 106 5.15 3.53 -13.06
N LYS A 107 4.73 4.12 -14.18
CA LYS A 107 4.87 3.55 -15.54
C LYS A 107 6.31 3.32 -15.98
N ASP A 108 7.27 4.02 -15.39
CA ASP A 108 8.70 3.81 -15.60
C ASP A 108 9.30 2.71 -14.70
N GLY A 109 8.48 2.13 -13.81
CA GLY A 109 8.88 1.08 -12.88
C GLY A 109 9.45 1.60 -11.55
N GLU A 110 9.55 2.92 -11.35
CA GLU A 110 9.86 3.47 -10.04
C GLU A 110 8.73 3.17 -9.04
N MET A 111 9.06 3.22 -7.75
CA MET A 111 8.09 3.02 -6.68
C MET A 111 8.25 4.09 -5.61
N ALA A 112 7.12 4.60 -5.11
CA ALA A 112 7.12 5.55 -4.01
C ALA A 112 6.07 5.18 -2.97
N SER A 113 6.52 4.98 -1.73
CA SER A 113 5.64 4.73 -0.59
C SER A 113 5.15 6.03 0.04
N LEU A 114 3.89 6.05 0.43
CA LEU A 114 3.32 7.08 1.31
C LEU A 114 3.72 6.82 2.76
N GLU A 115 3.60 7.86 3.58
CA GLU A 115 3.73 7.74 5.02
C GLU A 115 2.70 6.75 5.57
N PRO A 116 3.09 5.87 6.51
CA PRO A 116 2.20 4.86 7.02
C PRO A 116 1.12 5.44 7.93
N VAL A 117 -0.09 4.93 7.77
CA VAL A 117 -1.26 5.25 8.59
C VAL A 117 -1.52 4.10 9.56
N ALA A 118 -1.77 4.43 10.83
CA ALA A 118 -2.09 3.43 11.84
C ALA A 118 -3.55 2.95 11.66
N GLY A 119 -3.73 1.63 11.62
CA GLY A 119 -5.02 0.97 11.71
C GLY A 119 -5.11 0.19 13.01
N PHE A 120 -6.04 0.56 13.86
CA PHE A 120 -6.37 -0.24 15.04
C PHE A 120 -7.41 -1.26 14.62
N SER A 121 -7.24 -2.53 15.03
CA SER A 121 -8.37 -3.44 15.05
C SER A 121 -8.89 -3.60 16.46
N LYS A 122 -10.21 -3.77 16.58
CA LYS A 122 -10.75 -4.35 17.79
C LYS A 122 -10.35 -5.82 17.75
N PRO A 123 -9.78 -6.41 18.82
CA PRO A 123 -9.76 -7.86 18.98
C PRO A 123 -11.22 -8.32 19.10
N GLY A 124 -11.88 -8.52 17.95
CA GLY A 124 -13.33 -8.42 17.85
C GLY A 124 -14.02 -9.67 17.34
N ALA A 125 -13.31 -10.53 16.62
CA ALA A 125 -13.87 -11.77 16.11
C ALA A 125 -12.96 -12.94 16.49
N ASN A 126 -13.53 -13.97 17.11
CA ASN A 126 -12.87 -15.28 17.29
C ASN A 126 -12.76 -16.05 15.98
N PHE A 127 -12.95 -15.38 14.85
CA PHE A 127 -12.87 -15.90 13.51
C PHE A 127 -12.24 -14.83 12.61
N GLN A 128 -11.61 -15.29 11.53
CA GLN A 128 -11.13 -14.45 10.44
C GLN A 128 -11.91 -14.83 9.17
N ILE A 129 -12.16 -13.84 8.31
CA ILE A 129 -12.64 -14.12 6.96
C ILE A 129 -11.42 -14.27 6.08
N ASN A 130 -11.21 -15.46 5.53
CA ASN A 130 -10.09 -15.78 4.64
C ASN A 130 -10.34 -15.30 3.21
N ARG A 131 -11.60 -15.35 2.77
CA ARG A 131 -12.02 -14.94 1.44
C ARG A 131 -13.49 -14.55 1.47
N PHE A 132 -13.82 -13.47 0.78
CA PHE A 132 -15.18 -13.15 0.40
C PHE A 132 -15.22 -12.90 -1.11
N THR A 133 -16.19 -13.49 -1.80
CA THR A 133 -16.51 -13.17 -3.20
C THR A 133 -17.96 -12.72 -3.29
N GLY A 134 -18.22 -11.66 -4.03
CA GLY A 134 -19.56 -11.11 -4.21
C GLY A 134 -19.50 -9.70 -4.78
N GLY A 135 -20.56 -9.30 -5.49
CA GLY A 135 -20.71 -8.01 -6.17
C GLY A 135 -22.12 -7.90 -6.75
N GLU A 136 -22.49 -6.72 -7.24
CA GLU A 136 -23.85 -6.38 -7.68
C GLU A 136 -24.45 -7.40 -8.68
N ASP A 137 -23.62 -8.01 -9.52
CA ASP A 137 -24.02 -9.00 -10.54
C ASP A 137 -23.57 -10.45 -10.24
N SER A 138 -23.05 -10.73 -9.03
CA SER A 138 -22.53 -12.06 -8.70
C SER A 138 -23.67 -13.05 -8.42
N LYS A 139 -23.69 -14.17 -9.17
CA LYS A 139 -24.62 -15.28 -8.93
C LYS A 139 -24.19 -16.19 -7.79
N ASP A 140 -22.91 -16.19 -7.48
CA ASP A 140 -22.29 -16.99 -6.42
C ASP A 140 -21.60 -16.06 -5.42
N VAL A 141 -21.85 -16.30 -4.14
CA VAL A 141 -21.16 -15.64 -3.03
C VAL A 141 -20.41 -16.72 -2.25
N VAL A 142 -19.11 -16.56 -2.12
CA VAL A 142 -18.27 -17.47 -1.35
C VAL A 142 -17.72 -16.73 -0.15
N LEU A 143 -17.93 -17.30 1.03
CA LEU A 143 -17.39 -16.80 2.29
C LEU A 143 -16.58 -17.91 2.94
N ASP A 144 -15.25 -17.79 2.88
CA ASP A 144 -14.33 -18.69 3.57
C ASP A 144 -13.92 -18.06 4.90
N MET A 145 -14.07 -18.80 5.99
CA MET A 145 -13.76 -18.33 7.34
C MET A 145 -12.99 -19.38 8.14
N SER A 146 -12.15 -18.92 9.06
CA SER A 146 -11.44 -19.77 10.02
C SER A 146 -11.70 -19.26 11.43
N PHE A 147 -11.87 -20.18 12.39
CA PHE A 147 -11.92 -19.83 13.81
C PHE A 147 -10.50 -19.64 14.35
N LEU A 148 -10.26 -18.52 15.03
CA LEU A 148 -9.01 -18.19 15.71
C LEU A 148 -8.97 -18.77 17.13
N THR A 149 -10.14 -18.91 17.76
CA THR A 149 -10.32 -19.57 19.05
C THR A 149 -11.58 -20.44 19.00
N GLY A 150 -11.66 -21.46 19.85
CA GLY A 150 -12.84 -22.33 19.92
C GLY A 150 -14.11 -21.53 20.25
N GLY A 151 -15.21 -21.76 19.52
CA GLY A 151 -16.47 -21.06 19.71
C GLY A 151 -17.58 -21.49 18.75
N LEU A 152 -18.76 -20.89 18.89
CA LEU A 152 -19.91 -21.08 17.99
C LEU A 152 -20.03 -19.85 17.08
N LEU A 153 -20.07 -20.08 15.76
CA LEU A 153 -20.47 -19.05 14.79
C LEU A 153 -21.98 -19.10 14.60
N HIS A 154 -22.65 -18.00 14.92
CA HIS A 154 -24.02 -17.76 14.48
C HIS A 154 -23.96 -16.92 13.20
N TYR A 155 -24.54 -17.42 12.11
CA TYR A 155 -24.64 -16.69 10.84
C TYR A 155 -26.09 -16.72 10.35
N SER A 156 -26.49 -15.68 9.64
CA SER A 156 -27.75 -15.59 8.91
C SER A 156 -27.47 -15.00 7.54
N VAL A 157 -28.02 -15.61 6.50
CA VAL A 157 -28.01 -15.06 5.14
C VAL A 157 -29.44 -14.59 4.87
N GLU A 158 -29.60 -13.29 4.68
CA GLU A 158 -30.88 -12.69 4.32
C GLU A 158 -30.75 -12.06 2.93
N ARG A 159 -31.74 -12.35 2.08
CA ARG A 159 -31.88 -11.65 0.81
C ARG A 159 -32.60 -10.35 1.10
N LEU A 160 -31.89 -9.22 0.94
CA LEU A 160 -32.51 -7.90 0.97
C LEU A 160 -33.21 -7.69 -0.38
N ASP A 161 -34.44 -8.17 -0.49
CA ASP A 161 -35.30 -7.80 -1.60
C ASP A 161 -35.64 -6.30 -1.46
N GLY A 162 -35.35 -5.52 -2.50
CA GLY A 162 -35.72 -4.11 -2.61
C GLY A 162 -37.22 -3.92 -2.78
#